data_AF-A0A3E0PWX3-F1
#
_entry.id   AF-A0A3E0PWX3-F1
#
_cell.length_a   1.000
_cell.length_b   1.000
_cell.length_c   1.000
_cell.angle_alpha   90.00
_cell.angle_beta   90.00
_cell.angle_gamma   90.00
#
_symmetry.space_group_name_H-M   'P 1'
#
loop_
_entity.id
_entity.type
_entity.pdbx_description
1 polymer ?
#
loop_
_entity_poly.entity_id
_entity_poly.type
_entity_poly.pdbx_seq_one_letter_code
_entity_poly.pdbx_strand_id
1 'polypeptide(L)'
;MSTLSLRLPDSVHKKVRELAKQEGISINQFIASATAEKLAALLTAEYLEERGQRGSRKEYEKVLQKVKSRPPQPGDELPDE
;
A
#
# COMPACT_ATOMS: atom_id res chain seq x y z
N MET A 1 -16.60 17.94 -8.05
CA MET A 1 -16.59 16.48 -8.31
C MET A 1 -17.15 16.25 -9.70
N SER A 2 -16.53 15.42 -10.53
CA SER A 2 -17.13 14.95 -11.77
C SER A 2 -18.11 13.81 -11.48
N THR A 3 -19.17 13.70 -12.26
CA THR A 3 -20.13 12.60 -12.19
C THR A 3 -19.68 11.45 -13.07
N LEU A 4 -19.66 10.24 -12.51
CA LEU A 4 -19.37 9.00 -13.23
C LEU A 4 -20.64 8.13 -13.22
N SER A 5 -21.16 7.82 -14.41
CA SER A 5 -22.28 6.89 -14.58
C SER A 5 -21.75 5.57 -15.14
N LEU A 6 -21.92 4.49 -14.39
CA LEU A 6 -21.45 3.15 -14.77
C LEU A 6 -22.49 2.10 -14.37
N ARG A 7 -22.43 0.94 -15.00
CA ARG A 7 -23.25 -0.22 -14.64
C ARG A 7 -22.36 -1.29 -14.02
N LEU A 8 -22.77 -1.78 -12.87
CA LEU A 8 -22.11 -2.92 -12.20
C LEU A 8 -22.95 -4.19 -12.40
N PRO A 9 -22.32 -5.37 -12.45
CA PRO A 9 -23.05 -6.62 -12.32
C PRO A 9 -23.90 -6.65 -11.05
N ASP A 10 -25.08 -7.27 -11.11
CA ASP A 10 -26.03 -7.29 -9.99
C ASP A 10 -25.43 -7.86 -8.69
N SER A 11 -24.60 -8.90 -8.81
CA SER A 11 -23.89 -9.51 -7.68
C SER A 11 -22.97 -8.51 -6.98
N VAL A 12 -22.22 -7.72 -7.75
CA VAL A 12 -21.29 -6.70 -7.25
C VAL A 12 -22.09 -5.56 -6.60
N HIS A 13 -23.11 -5.05 -7.28
CA HIS A 13 -23.94 -3.97 -6.76
C HIS A 13 -24.63 -4.35 -5.44
N LYS A 14 -25.14 -5.58 -5.33
CA LYS A 14 -25.71 -6.11 -4.08
C LYS A 14 -24.68 -6.11 -2.95
N LYS A 15 -23.46 -6.59 -3.23
CA LYS A 15 -22.40 -6.66 -2.22
C LYS A 15 -21.92 -5.29 -1.76
N VAL A 16 -21.74 -4.35 -2.69
CA VAL A 16 -21.41 -2.95 -2.39
C VAL A 16 -22.47 -2.33 -1.48
N ARG A 17 -23.76 -2.57 -1.77
CA ARG A 17 -24.86 -2.09 -0.92
C ARG A 17 -24.81 -2.67 0.50
N GLU A 18 -24.53 -3.96 0.64
CA GLU A 18 -24.39 -4.61 1.95
C GLU A 18 -23.24 -3.99 2.76
N LEU A 19 -22.07 -3.83 2.15
CA LEU A 19 -20.88 -3.27 2.80
C LEU A 19 -21.07 -1.80 3.16
N ALA A 20 -21.57 -0.97 2.24
CA ALA A 20 -21.85 0.44 2.51
C ALA A 20 -22.84 0.61 3.69
N LYS A 21 -23.84 -0.28 3.79
CA LYS A 21 -24.77 -0.30 4.93
C LYS A 21 -24.08 -0.67 6.24
N GLN A 22 -23.16 -1.63 6.22
CA GLN A 22 -22.38 -2.03 7.40
C GLN A 22 -21.48 -0.89 7.90
N GLU A 23 -20.90 -0.13 6.98
CA GLU A 23 -20.06 1.04 7.29
C GLU A 23 -20.86 2.31 7.59
N GLY A 24 -22.18 2.31 7.37
CA GLY A 24 -23.04 3.47 7.61
C GLY A 24 -22.84 4.61 6.60
N ILE A 25 -22.34 4.32 5.40
CA ILE A 25 -22.07 5.31 4.34
C ILE A 25 -22.92 5.06 3.09
N SER A 26 -22.96 6.06 2.20
CA SER A 26 -23.66 5.89 0.91
C SER A 26 -22.89 4.97 -0.04
N ILE A 27 -23.61 4.31 -0.97
CA ILE A 27 -23.00 3.51 -2.04
C ILE A 27 -21.97 4.32 -2.83
N ASN A 28 -22.28 5.58 -3.15
CA ASN A 28 -21.37 6.44 -3.92
C ASN A 28 -20.09 6.75 -3.13
N GLN A 29 -20.20 6.99 -1.82
CA GLN A 29 -19.05 7.22 -0.96
C GLN A 29 -18.18 5.97 -0.85
N PHE A 30 -18.80 4.80 -0.68
CA PHE A 30 -18.09 3.52 -0.67
C PHE A 30 -17.34 3.26 -1.97
N ILE A 31 -17.99 3.46 -3.13
CA ILE A 31 -17.34 3.29 -4.44
C ILE A 31 -16.20 4.29 -4.61
N ALA A 32 -16.37 5.53 -4.17
CA ALA A 32 -15.33 6.56 -4.26
C ALA A 32 -14.12 6.20 -3.39
N SER A 33 -14.32 5.75 -2.14
CA SER A 33 -13.21 5.33 -1.28
C SER A 33 -12.50 4.10 -1.82
N ALA A 34 -13.25 3.05 -2.22
CA ALA A 34 -12.69 1.84 -2.79
C ALA A 34 -11.87 2.12 -4.07
N THR A 35 -12.32 3.07 -4.90
CA THR A 35 -11.56 3.50 -6.08
C THR A 35 -10.27 4.23 -5.69
N ALA A 36 -10.35 5.15 -4.72
CA ALA A 36 -9.17 5.85 -4.20
C ALA A 36 -8.14 4.88 -3.59
N GLU A 37 -8.60 3.90 -2.82
CA GLU A 37 -7.76 2.84 -2.24
C GLU A 37 -7.11 1.97 -3.33
N LYS A 38 -7.87 1.55 -4.34
CA LYS A 38 -7.32 0.77 -5.45
C LYS A 38 -6.28 1.55 -6.23
N LEU A 39 -6.52 2.84 -6.48
CA LEU A 39 -5.54 3.73 -7.12
C LEU A 39 -4.29 3.87 -6.26
N ALA A 40 -4.42 4.11 -4.95
CA ALA A 40 -3.29 4.22 -4.04
C ALA A 40 -2.43 2.94 -4.06
N ALA A 41 -3.07 1.76 -4.02
CA ALA A 41 -2.36 0.48 -4.09
C ALA A 41 -1.60 0.29 -5.40
N LEU A 42 -2.24 0.59 -6.54
CA LEU A 42 -1.61 0.42 -7.87
C LEU A 42 -0.45 1.41 -8.07
N LEU A 43 -0.68 2.68 -7.78
CA LEU A 43 0.34 3.73 -7.97
C LEU A 43 1.52 3.56 -7.01
N THR A 44 1.27 3.06 -5.80
CA THR A 44 2.36 2.77 -4.84
C THR A 44 3.22 1.62 -5.34
N ALA A 45 2.62 0.56 -5.88
CA ALA A 45 3.37 -0.56 -6.45
C ALA A 45 4.25 -0.11 -7.62
N GLU A 46 3.68 0.65 -8.56
CA GLU A 46 4.40 1.24 -9.70
C GLU A 46 5.55 2.14 -9.24
N TYR A 47 5.30 3.04 -8.29
CA TYR A 47 6.32 3.91 -7.73
C TYR A 47 7.49 3.12 -7.11
N LEU A 48 7.20 2.09 -6.33
CA LEU A 48 8.23 1.26 -5.69
C LEU A 48 9.05 0.48 -6.72
N GLU A 49 8.41 -0.02 -7.78
CA GLU A 49 9.09 -0.70 -8.88
C GLU A 49 10.05 0.25 -9.61
N GLU A 50 9.56 1.41 -10.04
CA GLU A 50 10.38 2.44 -10.69
C GLU A 50 11.53 2.91 -9.78
N ARG A 51 11.26 3.10 -8.49
CA ARG A 51 12.27 3.50 -7.52
C ARG A 51 13.31 2.41 -7.33
N GLY A 52 12.89 1.15 -7.30
CA GLY A 52 13.72 -0.04 -7.18
C GLY A 52 14.70 -0.19 -8.34
N GLN A 53 14.27 0.13 -9.57
CA GLN A 53 15.14 0.11 -10.77
C GLN A 53 16.32 1.11 -10.66
N ARG A 54 16.16 2.18 -9.87
CA ARG A 54 17.24 3.16 -9.60
C ARG A 54 18.19 2.68 -8.51
N GLY A 55 17.89 1.56 -7.84
CA GLY A 55 18.71 0.98 -6.80
C GLY A 55 19.96 0.30 -7.35
N SER A 56 21.04 0.33 -6.58
CA SER A 56 22.26 -0.43 -6.89
C SER A 56 22.67 -1.22 -5.67
N ARG A 57 22.70 -2.56 -5.82
CA ARG A 57 23.14 -3.46 -4.75
C ARG A 57 24.56 -3.14 -4.29
N LYS A 58 25.43 -2.80 -5.24
CA LYS A 58 26.82 -2.42 -4.96
C LYS A 58 26.91 -1.13 -4.14
N GLU A 59 26.14 -0.10 -4.49
CA GLU A 59 26.13 1.16 -3.72
C GLU A 59 25.51 0.96 -2.33
N TYR A 60 24.47 0.13 -2.23
CA TYR A 60 23.89 -0.28 -0.95
C TYR A 60 24.94 -0.92 -0.03
N GLU A 61 25.68 -1.92 -0.52
CA GLU A 61 26.72 -2.61 0.26
C GLU A 61 27.88 -1.67 0.66
N LYS A 62 28.30 -0.77 -0.24
CA LYS A 62 29.31 0.26 0.08
C LYS A 62 28.87 1.17 1.21
N VAL A 63 27.58 1.52 1.28
CA VAL A 63 27.05 2.32 2.39
C VAL A 63 27.07 1.52 3.69
N LEU A 64 26.66 0.24 3.66
CA LEU A 64 26.67 -0.62 4.84
C LEU A 64 28.08 -0.83 5.41
N GLN A 65 29.11 -0.92 4.56
CA GLN A 65 30.51 -1.04 4.99
C GLN A 65 31.01 0.17 5.80
N LYS A 66 30.32 1.32 5.74
CA LYS A 66 30.66 2.49 6.57
C LYS A 66 30.26 2.30 8.04
N VAL A 67 29.37 1.35 8.32
CA VAL A 67 28.96 1.03 9.69
C VAL A 67 30.13 0.34 10.39
N LYS A 68 30.59 0.93 11.50
CA LYS A 68 31.66 0.34 12.31
C LYS A 68 31.20 -0.99 12.89
N SER A 69 32.05 -2.01 12.81
CA SER A 69 31.85 -3.25 13.55
C SER A 69 31.99 -2.97 15.05
N ARG A 70 30.86 -3.00 15.76
CA ARG A 70 30.75 -2.80 17.20
C ARG A 70 29.55 -3.61 17.71
N PRO A 71 29.52 -4.01 19.00
CA PRO A 71 28.37 -4.67 19.56
C PRO A 71 27.10 -3.83 19.40
N PRO A 72 25.90 -4.46 19.34
CA PRO A 72 24.62 -3.78 19.37
C PRO A 72 24.49 -2.89 20.62
N GLN A 73 23.57 -1.93 20.58
CA GLN A 73 23.20 -1.22 21.80
C GLN A 73 22.38 -2.15 22.71
N PRO A 74 22.41 -1.94 24.04
CA PRO A 74 21.55 -2.69 24.94
C PRO A 74 20.07 -2.57 24.56
N GLY A 75 19.41 -3.70 24.32
CA GLY A 75 18.04 -3.81 23.81
C GLY A 75 17.91 -4.04 22.31
N ASP A 76 18.98 -3.83 21.52
CA ASP A 76 19.03 -4.09 20.08
C ASP A 76 19.72 -5.44 19.75
N GLU A 77 20.00 -6.25 20.76
CA GLU A 77 20.56 -7.59 20.55
C GLU A 77 19.57 -8.48 19.79
N LEU A 78 20.11 -9.37 18.95
CA LEU A 78 19.30 -10.44 18.38
C LEU A 78 18.78 -11.33 19.53
N PRO A 79 17.56 -11.87 19.42
CA PRO A 79 17.07 -12.85 20.38
C PRO A 79 18.02 -14.06 20.45
N ASP A 80 18.23 -14.61 21.64
CA ASP A 80 18.91 -15.90 21.79
C ASP A 80 18.09 -16.98 21.04
N GLU A 81 18.76 -17.82 20.23
CA GLU A 81 18.15 -18.96 19.51
C GLU A 81 17.66 -20.07 20.45
#